data_AF-A0A1F4XCJ3-F1
#
_entry.id   AF-A0A1F4XCJ3-F1
#
_cell.length_a   1.000
_cell.length_b   1.000
_cell.length_c   1.000
_cell.angle_alpha   90.00
_cell.angle_beta   90.00
_cell.angle_gamma   90.00
#
_symmetry.space_group_name_H-M   'P 1'
#
loop_
_entity.id
_entity.type
_entity.pdbx_description
1 polymer ?
#
loop_
_entity_poly.entity_id
_entity_poly.type
_entity_poly.pdbx_seq_one_letter_code
_entity_poly.pdbx_strand_id
1 'polypeptide(L)'
;MRREIPILIAIVVGFVYVIQFFVPHAPFDKFQNWGNDWIQIIAGFAIILGVLNLLKVSLEKVYKKSKGWGYAVIIIIGFLIMTGAGLFLSGGKNYQNPGTPFYYIFFNIYFPLNATMFAILAFFVASASYRAFRARNKEATLLLLAAIFLMLGRTPLGDYLSAGLPTGWQLKNISDWIMDFPQTAGQRAIMIG
;
A
#
# COMPACT_ATOMS: atom_id res chain seq x y z
N MET A 1 29.87 -7.11 -15.60
CA MET A 1 29.20 -7.70 -16.79
C MET A 1 27.95 -8.55 -16.51
N ARG A 2 27.95 -9.62 -15.68
CA ARG A 2 26.72 -10.45 -15.46
C ARG A 2 25.55 -9.75 -14.74
N ARG A 3 25.81 -8.62 -14.06
CA ARG A 3 24.80 -7.80 -13.37
C ARG A 3 24.41 -6.51 -14.11
N GLU A 4 25.29 -5.98 -14.96
CA GLU A 4 25.03 -4.75 -15.71
C GLU A 4 23.95 -4.94 -16.76
N ILE A 5 23.90 -6.10 -17.43
CA ILE A 5 22.91 -6.39 -18.49
C ILE A 5 21.49 -6.43 -17.92
N PRO A 6 21.19 -7.18 -16.83
CA PRO A 6 19.86 -7.13 -16.21
C PRO A 6 19.46 -5.73 -15.72
N ILE A 7 20.40 -4.97 -15.16
CA ILE A 7 20.13 -3.61 -14.67
C ILE A 7 19.83 -2.66 -15.84
N LEU A 8 20.58 -2.75 -16.93
CA LEU A 8 20.34 -1.97 -18.14
C LEU A 8 18.96 -2.27 -18.72
N ILE A 9 18.58 -3.55 -18.80
CA ILE A 9 17.25 -3.97 -19.27
C ILE A 9 16.17 -3.42 -18.34
N ALA A 10 16.34 -3.53 -17.01
CA ALA A 10 15.37 -3.00 -16.05
C ALA A 10 15.20 -1.47 -16.18
N ILE A 11 16.31 -0.73 -16.36
CA ILE A 11 16.27 0.72 -16.56
C ILE A 11 15.53 1.07 -17.85
N VAL A 12 15.85 0.40 -18.96
CA VAL A 12 15.21 0.65 -20.26
C VAL A 12 13.71 0.34 -20.19
N VAL A 13 13.33 -0.80 -19.59
CA VAL A 13 11.92 -1.17 -19.41
C VAL A 13 11.20 -0.16 -18.50
N GLY A 14 11.81 0.24 -17.38
CA GLY A 14 11.25 1.26 -16.49
C GLY A 14 11.02 2.59 -17.18
N PHE A 15 11.99 3.06 -17.99
CA PHE A 15 11.83 4.28 -18.80
C PHE A 15 10.71 4.15 -19.84
N VAL A 16 10.57 2.99 -20.49
CA VAL A 16 9.47 2.74 -21.43
C VAL A 16 8.11 2.81 -20.73
N TYR A 17 7.97 2.23 -19.53
CA TYR A 17 6.74 2.33 -18.74
C TYR A 17 6.41 3.78 -18.33
N VAL A 18 7.44 4.56 -17.95
CA VAL A 18 7.25 5.99 -17.63
C VAL A 18 6.78 6.77 -18.85
N ILE A 19 7.42 6.60 -20.01
CA ILE A 19 7.05 7.30 -21.25
C ILE A 19 5.63 6.92 -21.69
N GLN A 20 5.31 5.62 -21.63
CA GLN A 20 3.97 5.10 -21.94
C GLN A 20 2.90 5.74 -21.06
N PHE A 21 3.19 5.95 -19.77
CA PHE A 21 2.24 6.54 -18.83
C PHE A 21 1.84 7.98 -19.21
N PHE A 22 2.77 8.77 -19.76
CA PHE A 22 2.52 10.17 -20.14
C PHE A 22 2.08 10.36 -21.59
N VAL A 23 2.27 9.38 -22.47
CA VAL A 23 2.05 9.48 -23.91
C VAL A 23 1.14 8.34 -24.41
N PRO A 24 -0.20 8.48 -24.32
CA PRO A 24 -1.15 7.45 -24.72
C PRO A 24 -1.45 7.51 -26.23
N HIS A 25 -0.43 7.33 -27.08
CA HIS A 25 -0.61 7.16 -28.53
C HIS A 25 0.04 5.86 -29.02
N ALA A 26 -0.48 5.27 -30.10
CA ALA A 26 0.16 4.12 -30.74
C ALA A 26 1.60 4.47 -31.13
N PRO A 27 2.62 3.62 -30.87
CA PRO A 27 2.59 2.21 -30.48
C PRO A 27 2.62 1.92 -28.95
N PHE A 28 2.72 2.93 -28.09
CA PHE A 28 2.91 2.76 -26.64
C PHE A 28 1.69 2.15 -25.93
N ASP A 29 0.49 2.40 -26.44
CA ASP A 29 -0.75 1.82 -25.91
C ASP A 29 -0.83 0.28 -26.08
N LYS A 30 -0.16 -0.28 -27.10
CA LYS A 30 -0.09 -1.74 -27.28
C LYS A 30 0.88 -2.40 -26.29
N PHE A 31 1.98 -1.71 -25.96
CA PHE A 31 2.93 -2.17 -24.94
C PHE A 31 2.30 -2.15 -23.54
N GLN A 32 1.41 -1.18 -23.26
CA GLN A 32 0.65 -1.12 -22.03
C GLN A 32 -0.17 -2.38 -21.77
N ASN A 33 -0.97 -2.77 -22.76
CA ASN A 33 -1.88 -3.90 -22.61
C ASN A 33 -1.08 -5.20 -22.44
N TRP A 34 -0.01 -5.38 -23.21
CA TRP A 34 0.85 -6.53 -23.05
C TRP A 34 1.51 -6.58 -21.67
N GLY A 35 2.06 -5.45 -21.21
CA GLY A 35 2.66 -5.33 -19.89
C GLY A 35 1.68 -5.64 -18.76
N ASN A 36 0.48 -5.07 -18.83
CA ASN A 36 -0.59 -5.32 -17.88
C ASN A 36 -1.02 -6.79 -17.87
N ASP A 37 -1.15 -7.43 -19.04
CA ASP A 37 -1.48 -8.86 -19.13
C ASP A 37 -0.42 -9.72 -18.44
N TRP A 38 0.87 -9.45 -18.68
CA TRP A 38 1.97 -10.15 -18.01
C TRP A 38 1.97 -9.91 -16.50
N ILE A 39 1.78 -8.66 -16.05
CA ILE A 39 1.67 -8.33 -14.62
C ILE A 39 0.52 -9.10 -13.99
N GLN A 40 -0.64 -9.19 -14.66
CA GLN A 40 -1.81 -9.89 -14.16
C GLN A 40 -1.58 -11.40 -14.06
N ILE A 41 -0.92 -12.01 -15.06
CA ILE A 41 -0.52 -13.42 -15.03
C ILE A 41 0.44 -13.67 -13.86
N ILE A 42 1.49 -12.85 -13.73
CA ILE A 42 2.48 -12.97 -12.65
C ILE A 42 1.81 -12.80 -11.28
N ALA A 43 0.91 -11.82 -11.13
CA ALA A 43 0.16 -11.58 -9.90
C ALA A 43 -0.70 -12.79 -9.52
N GLY A 44 -1.32 -13.46 -10.49
CA GLY A 44 -2.07 -14.70 -10.25
C GLY A 44 -1.21 -15.80 -9.64
N PHE A 45 -0.02 -16.04 -10.19
CA PHE A 45 0.94 -16.99 -9.61
C PHE A 45 1.48 -16.54 -8.25
N ALA A 46 1.74 -15.24 -8.09
CA ALA A 46 2.25 -14.68 -6.85
C ALA A 46 1.26 -14.85 -5.68
N ILE A 47 -0.05 -14.75 -5.92
CA ILE A 47 -1.08 -15.00 -4.91
C ILE A 47 -0.98 -16.44 -4.39
N ILE A 48 -0.90 -17.42 -5.31
CA ILE A 48 -0.80 -18.84 -4.94
C ILE A 48 0.49 -19.10 -4.16
N LEU A 49 1.62 -18.59 -4.63
CA LEU A 49 2.91 -18.71 -3.95
C LEU A 49 2.89 -18.04 -2.57
N GLY A 50 2.24 -16.89 -2.44
CA GLY A 50 2.06 -16.17 -1.19
C GLY A 50 1.28 -17.00 -0.16
N VAL A 51 0.16 -17.59 -0.56
CA VAL A 51 -0.65 -18.47 0.30
C VAL A 51 0.14 -19.72 0.70
N LEU A 52 0.77 -20.40 -0.25
CA LEU A 52 1.56 -21.61 0.03
C LEU A 52 2.74 -21.30 0.96
N ASN A 53 3.43 -20.18 0.77
CA ASN A 53 4.54 -19.78 1.63
C ASN A 53 4.05 -19.46 3.04
N LEU A 54 2.95 -18.72 3.19
CA LEU A 54 2.36 -18.42 4.48
C LEU A 54 1.98 -19.70 5.23
N LEU A 55 1.28 -20.62 4.57
CA LEU A 55 0.89 -21.90 5.18
C LEU A 55 2.12 -22.74 5.52
N LYS A 56 3.10 -22.86 4.62
CA LYS A 56 4.33 -23.62 4.85
C LYS A 56 5.08 -23.11 6.07
N VAL A 57 5.38 -21.81 6.12
CA VAL A 57 6.13 -21.20 7.22
C VAL A 57 5.37 -21.33 8.53
N SER A 58 4.07 -21.05 8.55
CA SER A 58 3.27 -21.17 9.78
C SER A 58 3.14 -22.61 10.24
N LEU A 59 2.88 -23.58 9.35
CA LEU A 59 2.78 -25.00 9.70
C LEU A 59 4.11 -25.55 10.19
N GLU A 60 5.23 -25.20 9.55
CA GLU A 60 6.56 -25.60 9.99
C GLU A 60 6.87 -25.04 11.39
N LYS A 61 6.45 -23.81 11.67
CA LYS A 61 6.60 -23.16 12.98
C LYS A 61 5.83 -23.90 14.08
N VAL A 62 4.61 -24.38 13.76
CA VAL A 62 3.75 -25.16 14.65
C VAL A 62 4.33 -26.56 14.87
N TYR A 63 4.72 -27.25 13.79
CA TYR A 63 5.30 -28.60 13.84
C TYR A 63 6.58 -28.62 14.68
N LYS A 64 7.48 -27.66 14.47
CA LYS A 64 8.75 -27.55 15.21
C LYS A 64 8.59 -26.93 16.61
N LYS A 65 7.38 -26.54 17.02
CA LYS A 65 7.07 -25.83 18.29
C LYS A 65 8.05 -24.68 18.59
N SER A 66 8.49 -23.97 17.56
CA SER A 66 9.47 -22.90 17.70
C SER A 66 8.91 -21.68 18.44
N LYS A 67 9.77 -20.73 18.82
CA LYS A 67 9.36 -19.54 19.57
C LYS A 67 8.24 -18.79 18.84
N GLY A 68 7.11 -18.60 19.51
CA GLY A 68 5.92 -17.96 18.94
C GLY A 68 5.03 -18.88 18.09
N TRP A 69 5.09 -20.21 18.27
CA TRP A 69 4.20 -21.16 17.58
C TRP A 69 2.71 -20.86 17.78
N GLY A 70 2.31 -20.34 18.94
CA GLY A 70 0.92 -19.94 19.21
C GLY A 70 0.41 -18.88 18.23
N TYR A 71 1.24 -17.91 17.86
CA TYR A 71 0.89 -16.91 16.84
C TYR A 71 0.75 -17.53 15.46
N ALA A 72 1.54 -18.54 15.12
CA ALA A 72 1.41 -19.25 13.84
C ALA A 72 0.07 -20.01 13.74
N VAL A 73 -0.42 -20.58 14.85
CA VAL A 73 -1.76 -21.19 14.90
C VAL A 73 -2.85 -20.15 14.65
N ILE A 74 -2.75 -18.98 15.29
CA ILE A 74 -3.71 -17.88 15.09
C ILE A 74 -3.73 -17.43 13.61
N ILE A 75 -2.56 -17.34 12.97
CA ILE A 75 -2.47 -17.00 11.54
C ILE A 75 -3.18 -18.04 10.66
N ILE A 76 -2.94 -19.33 10.89
CA ILE A 76 -3.55 -20.40 10.11
C ILE A 76 -5.09 -20.39 10.29
N ILE A 77 -5.56 -20.29 11.53
CA ILE A 77 -6.99 -20.23 11.83
C ILE A 77 -7.63 -18.99 11.21
N GLY A 78 -7.01 -17.82 11.36
CA GLY A 78 -7.49 -16.57 10.77
C GLY A 78 -7.56 -16.64 9.24
N PHE A 79 -6.54 -17.23 8.60
CA PHE A 79 -6.52 -17.46 7.16
C PHE A 79 -7.67 -18.38 6.72
N LEU A 80 -7.91 -19.49 7.42
CA LEU A 80 -8.99 -20.43 7.11
C LEU A 80 -10.38 -19.80 7.32
N ILE A 81 -10.57 -19.04 8.41
CA ILE A 81 -11.83 -18.32 8.67
C ILE A 81 -12.11 -17.31 7.57
N MET A 82 -11.11 -16.48 7.22
CA MET A 82 -11.30 -15.42 6.23
C MET A 82 -11.54 -15.98 4.83
N THR A 83 -10.77 -17.00 4.44
CA THR A 83 -10.93 -17.68 3.15
C THR A 83 -12.26 -18.43 3.08
N GLY A 84 -12.63 -19.13 4.16
CA GLY A 84 -13.89 -19.84 4.25
C GLY A 84 -15.11 -18.91 4.20
N ALA A 85 -15.04 -17.77 4.90
CA ALA A 85 -16.09 -16.75 4.86
C ALA A 85 -16.23 -16.12 3.48
N GLY A 86 -15.12 -15.89 2.77
CA GLY A 86 -15.13 -15.35 1.41
C GLY A 86 -15.70 -16.33 0.38
N LEU A 87 -15.24 -17.58 0.40
CA LEU A 87 -15.58 -18.57 -0.63
C LEU A 87 -16.96 -19.24 -0.41
N PHE A 88 -17.29 -19.62 0.82
CA PHE A 88 -18.47 -20.45 1.09
C PHE A 88 -19.67 -19.66 1.62
N LEU A 89 -19.43 -18.59 2.38
CA LEU A 89 -20.51 -17.89 3.12
C LEU A 89 -20.96 -16.57 2.47
N SER A 90 -20.18 -16.00 1.55
CA SER A 90 -20.45 -14.66 0.99
C SER A 90 -20.97 -14.66 -0.45
N GLY A 91 -21.45 -15.81 -0.96
CA GLY A 91 -22.19 -15.89 -2.23
C GLY A 91 -21.33 -15.72 -3.49
N GLY A 92 -20.05 -16.09 -3.44
CA GLY A 92 -19.15 -16.01 -4.59
C GLY A 92 -18.77 -14.57 -4.92
N LYS A 93 -19.21 -14.02 -6.06
CA LYS A 93 -18.74 -12.72 -6.61
C LYS A 93 -19.06 -11.48 -5.76
N ASN A 94 -20.02 -11.58 -4.84
CA ASN A 94 -20.51 -10.44 -4.05
C ASN A 94 -19.90 -10.37 -2.64
N TYR A 95 -18.78 -11.04 -2.40
CA TYR A 95 -18.16 -11.12 -1.07
C TYR A 95 -17.72 -9.78 -0.47
N GLN A 96 -17.62 -8.72 -1.28
CA GLN A 96 -17.28 -7.38 -0.84
C GLN A 96 -18.50 -6.52 -0.49
N ASN A 97 -19.71 -7.01 -0.73
CA ASN A 97 -20.92 -6.22 -0.47
C ASN A 97 -21.17 -6.10 1.05
N PRO A 98 -21.67 -4.93 1.51
CA PRO A 98 -22.08 -4.73 2.89
C PRO A 98 -23.11 -5.77 3.32
N GLY A 99 -22.89 -6.40 4.48
CA GLY A 99 -23.77 -7.43 5.04
C GLY A 99 -23.32 -8.87 4.77
N THR A 100 -22.27 -9.09 3.96
CA THR A 100 -21.67 -10.43 3.83
C THR A 100 -20.80 -10.79 5.04
N PRO A 101 -20.68 -12.09 5.39
CA PRO A 101 -19.81 -12.53 6.47
C PRO A 101 -18.34 -12.11 6.28
N PHE A 102 -17.83 -12.14 5.06
CA PHE A 102 -16.48 -11.66 4.74
C PHE A 102 -16.33 -10.17 5.06
N TYR A 103 -17.25 -9.33 4.59
CA TYR A 103 -17.23 -7.89 4.84
C TYR A 103 -17.25 -7.57 6.34
N TYR A 104 -18.09 -8.28 7.11
CA TYR A 104 -18.18 -8.09 8.55
C TYR A 104 -16.86 -8.40 9.26
N ILE A 105 -16.24 -9.55 8.96
CA ILE A 105 -14.95 -9.94 9.55
C ILE A 105 -13.85 -8.96 9.12
N PHE A 106 -13.85 -8.55 7.86
CA PHE A 106 -12.87 -7.60 7.34
C PHE A 106 -12.92 -6.26 8.09
N PHE A 107 -14.08 -5.63 8.15
CA PHE A 107 -14.21 -4.29 8.72
C PHE A 107 -14.16 -4.25 10.25
N ASN A 108 -14.65 -5.29 10.93
CA ASN A 108 -14.72 -5.28 12.40
C ASN A 108 -13.51 -5.93 13.07
N ILE A 109 -12.78 -6.81 12.37
CA ILE A 109 -11.64 -7.53 12.96
C ILE A 109 -10.35 -7.15 12.23
N TYR A 110 -10.26 -7.39 10.93
CA TYR A 110 -9.01 -7.19 10.19
C TYR A 110 -8.62 -5.71 10.13
N PHE A 111 -9.55 -4.82 9.81
CA PHE A 111 -9.29 -3.39 9.64
C PHE A 111 -8.80 -2.72 10.93
N PRO A 112 -9.44 -2.91 12.11
CA PRO A 112 -8.92 -2.36 13.36
C PRO A 112 -7.55 -2.95 13.76
N LEU A 113 -7.33 -4.25 13.58
CA LEU A 113 -6.03 -4.88 13.87
C LEU A 113 -4.90 -4.34 12.98
N ASN A 114 -5.21 -4.09 11.71
CA ASN A 114 -4.27 -3.47 10.79
C ASN A 114 -3.98 -2.01 11.20
N ALA A 115 -5.02 -1.25 11.59
CA ALA A 115 -4.88 0.10 12.10
C ALA A 115 -4.04 0.19 13.38
N THR A 116 -4.16 -0.77 14.32
CA THR A 116 -3.31 -0.79 15.53
C THR A 116 -1.84 -1.03 15.19
N MET A 117 -1.55 -1.92 14.22
CA MET A 117 -0.19 -2.14 13.75
C MET A 117 0.41 -0.85 13.17
N PHE A 118 -0.33 -0.14 12.32
CA PHE A 118 0.12 1.15 11.77
C PHE A 118 0.23 2.25 12.83
N ALA A 119 -0.69 2.31 13.81
CA ALA A 119 -0.62 3.27 14.91
C ALA A 119 0.63 3.05 15.78
N ILE A 120 0.95 1.80 16.10
CA ILE A 120 2.17 1.45 16.83
C ILE A 120 3.42 1.81 16.03
N LEU A 121 3.44 1.52 14.73
CA LEU A 121 4.55 1.93 13.85
C LEU A 121 4.70 3.45 13.81
N ALA A 122 3.61 4.19 13.62
CA ALA A 122 3.62 5.65 13.61
C ALA A 122 4.13 6.22 14.93
N PHE A 123 3.70 5.67 16.07
CA PHE A 123 4.20 6.06 17.39
C PHE A 123 5.71 5.82 17.53
N PHE A 124 6.21 4.64 17.13
CA PHE A 124 7.65 4.35 17.19
C PHE A 124 8.48 5.19 16.23
N VAL A 125 8.01 5.41 15.01
CA VAL A 125 8.66 6.28 14.03
C VAL A 125 8.68 7.71 14.56
N ALA A 126 7.58 8.22 15.10
CA ALA A 126 7.53 9.55 15.70
C ALA A 126 8.45 9.68 16.91
N SER A 127 8.49 8.70 17.81
CA SER A 127 9.36 8.69 18.99
C SER A 127 10.85 8.63 18.60
N ALA A 128 11.20 7.74 17.66
CA ALA A 128 12.56 7.63 17.14
C ALA A 128 12.97 8.89 16.38
N SER A 129 12.06 9.43 15.59
CA SER A 129 12.27 10.68 14.84
C SER A 129 12.42 11.86 15.79
N TYR A 130 11.59 12.02 16.82
CA TYR A 130 11.76 13.10 17.79
C TYR A 130 13.13 13.06 18.49
N ARG A 131 13.61 11.85 18.81
CA ARG A 131 14.96 11.66 19.39
C ARG A 131 16.09 11.89 18.37
N ALA A 132 15.86 11.64 17.08
CA ALA A 132 16.87 11.74 16.01
C ALA A 132 16.84 13.07 15.23
N PHE A 133 15.69 13.75 15.18
CA PHE A 133 15.42 15.01 14.50
C PHE A 133 15.46 16.16 15.51
N ARG A 134 16.68 16.63 15.79
CA ARG A 134 16.87 18.07 15.84
C ARG A 134 16.93 18.51 14.38
N ALA A 135 16.01 19.36 13.89
CA ALA A 135 15.98 19.80 12.49
C ALA A 135 17.40 20.15 12.00
N ARG A 136 18.01 19.23 11.23
CA ARG A 136 19.47 19.21 10.99
C ARG A 136 19.85 19.83 9.65
N ASN A 137 18.94 19.75 8.68
CA ASN A 137 19.12 20.24 7.32
C ASN A 137 17.83 20.92 6.79
N LYS A 138 18.00 21.81 5.81
CA LYS A 138 16.89 22.56 5.19
C LYS A 138 15.88 21.64 4.49
N GLU A 139 16.36 20.51 3.96
CA GLU A 139 15.54 19.48 3.30
C GLU A 139 14.57 18.79 4.27
N ALA A 140 15.00 18.41 5.46
CA ALA A 140 14.10 17.84 6.46
C ALA A 140 13.03 18.84 6.93
N THR A 141 13.38 20.13 7.01
CA THR A 141 12.41 21.18 7.35
C THR A 141 11.33 21.33 6.27
N LEU A 142 11.72 21.27 4.99
CA LEU A 142 10.78 21.28 3.87
C LEU A 142 9.84 20.06 3.92
N LEU A 143 10.38 18.87 4.14
CA LEU A 143 9.58 17.65 4.29
C LEU A 143 8.64 17.69 5.49
N LEU A 144 9.11 18.24 6.62
CA LEU A 144 8.29 18.40 7.83
C LEU A 144 7.13 19.37 7.59
N LEU A 145 7.39 20.51 6.95
CA LEU A 145 6.34 21.48 6.60
C LEU A 145 5.32 20.86 5.64
N ALA A 146 5.79 20.16 4.60
CA ALA A 146 4.92 19.46 3.66
C ALA A 146 4.02 18.44 4.37
N ALA A 147 4.56 17.66 5.30
CA ALA A 147 3.80 16.70 6.10
C ALA A 147 2.75 17.38 6.99
N ILE A 148 3.08 18.53 7.62
CA ILE A 148 2.13 19.30 8.44
C ILE A 148 0.95 19.81 7.60
N PHE A 149 1.22 20.42 6.45
CA PHE A 149 0.16 20.91 5.55
C PHE A 149 -0.73 19.78 5.04
N LEU A 150 -0.12 18.64 4.69
CA LEU A 150 -0.83 17.46 4.23
C LEU A 150 -1.77 16.89 5.32
N MET A 151 -1.26 16.74 6.54
CA MET A 151 -2.04 16.23 7.68
C MET A 151 -3.17 17.18 8.04
N LEU A 152 -2.92 18.49 8.09
CA LEU A 152 -3.97 19.47 8.37
C LEU A 152 -5.05 19.45 7.29
N GLY A 153 -4.70 19.44 6.00
CA GLY A 153 -5.65 19.41 4.89
C GLY A 153 -6.49 18.13 4.76
N ARG A 154 -6.15 17.05 5.48
CA ARG A 154 -6.93 15.80 5.53
C ARG A 154 -7.73 15.63 6.81
N THR A 155 -7.59 16.54 7.77
CA THR A 155 -8.39 16.53 9.00
C THR A 155 -9.57 17.50 8.88
N PRO A 156 -10.74 17.17 9.46
CA PRO A 156 -11.87 18.11 9.50
C PRO A 156 -11.50 19.47 10.10
N LEU A 157 -10.51 19.52 10.99
CA LEU A 157 -9.97 20.76 11.56
C LEU A 157 -9.33 21.67 10.51
N GLY A 158 -8.68 21.12 9.47
CA GLY A 158 -8.12 21.90 8.37
C GLY A 158 -9.18 22.57 7.52
N ASP A 159 -10.33 21.92 7.34
CA ASP A 159 -11.47 22.49 6.63
C ASP A 159 -12.09 23.64 7.42
N TYR A 160 -12.28 23.48 8.73
CA TYR A 160 -12.78 24.56 9.60
C TYR A 160 -11.83 25.77 9.66
N LEU A 161 -10.51 25.54 9.73
CA LEU A 161 -9.51 26.61 9.77
C LEU A 161 -9.34 27.32 8.43
N SER A 162 -9.57 26.62 7.31
CA SER A 162 -9.45 27.18 5.96
C SER A 162 -10.79 27.60 5.34
N ALA A 163 -11.90 27.48 6.08
CA ALA A 163 -13.24 27.88 5.64
C ALA A 163 -13.33 29.37 5.25
N GLY A 164 -12.48 30.23 5.84
CA GLY A 164 -12.41 31.65 5.51
C GLY A 164 -11.54 32.00 4.28
N LEU A 165 -10.84 31.02 3.68
CA LEU A 165 -9.99 31.24 2.52
C LEU A 165 -10.74 30.98 1.21
N PRO A 166 -10.42 31.71 0.12
CA PRO A 166 -10.94 31.44 -1.22
C PRO A 166 -10.71 29.97 -1.59
N THR A 167 -11.66 29.38 -2.32
CA THR A 167 -11.66 27.94 -2.65
C THR A 167 -10.31 27.44 -3.14
N GLY A 168 -9.55 28.19 -3.94
CA GLY A 168 -8.21 27.78 -4.41
C GLY A 168 -7.11 27.64 -3.35
N TRP A 169 -7.21 28.31 -2.20
CA TRP A 169 -6.18 28.33 -1.15
C TRP A 169 -6.56 27.55 0.11
N GLN A 170 -7.67 26.80 0.06
CA GLN A 170 -8.08 25.92 1.15
C GLN A 170 -7.01 24.84 1.36
N LEU A 171 -6.73 24.52 2.62
CA LEU A 171 -5.71 23.52 2.98
C LEU A 171 -6.02 22.15 2.35
N LYS A 172 -7.31 21.85 2.15
CA LYS A 172 -7.77 20.68 1.41
C LYS A 172 -7.25 20.64 -0.03
N ASN A 173 -7.37 21.74 -0.78
CA ASN A 173 -6.97 21.79 -2.19
C ASN A 173 -5.45 21.71 -2.37
N ILE A 174 -4.68 22.24 -1.42
CA ILE A 174 -3.23 22.06 -1.38
C ILE A 174 -2.89 20.59 -1.10
N SER A 175 -3.58 19.94 -0.17
CA SER A 175 -3.39 18.51 0.13
C SER A 175 -3.76 17.62 -1.05
N ASP A 176 -4.86 17.91 -1.73
CA ASP A 176 -5.32 17.19 -2.92
C ASP A 176 -4.32 17.37 -4.08
N TRP A 177 -3.79 18.58 -4.31
CA TRP A 177 -2.75 18.80 -5.31
C TRP A 177 -1.46 18.00 -5.03
N ILE A 178 -1.00 17.95 -3.77
CA ILE A 178 0.19 17.15 -3.40
C ILE A 178 -0.05 15.65 -3.64
N MET A 179 -1.27 15.18 -3.39
CA MET A 179 -1.65 13.78 -3.52
C MET A 179 -1.79 13.38 -5.00
N ASP A 180 -2.51 14.18 -5.78
CA ASP A 180 -2.85 13.86 -7.17
C ASP A 180 -1.64 13.96 -8.10
N PHE A 181 -0.68 14.83 -7.79
CA PHE A 181 0.51 15.05 -8.62
C PHE A 181 1.78 14.40 -8.02
N PRO A 182 2.51 14.97 -7.03
CA PRO A 182 3.75 14.40 -6.50
C PRO A 182 3.62 12.98 -5.96
N GLN A 183 2.61 12.73 -5.12
CA GLN A 183 2.48 11.44 -4.46
C GLN A 183 2.09 10.35 -5.46
N THR A 184 1.08 10.60 -6.29
CA THR A 184 0.66 9.63 -7.30
C THR A 184 1.77 9.32 -8.29
N ALA A 185 2.59 10.31 -8.67
CA ALA A 185 3.79 10.08 -9.48
C ALA A 185 4.81 9.17 -8.77
N GLY A 186 5.09 9.42 -7.47
CA GLY A 186 5.97 8.57 -6.67
C GLY A 186 5.44 7.16 -6.46
N GLN A 187 4.15 6.99 -6.19
CA GLN A 187 3.50 5.69 -6.06
C GLN A 187 3.57 4.89 -7.36
N ARG A 188 3.36 5.54 -8.52
CA ARG A 188 3.53 4.91 -9.83
C ARG A 188 4.96 4.45 -10.06
N ALA A 189 5.96 5.26 -9.68
CA ALA A 189 7.37 4.85 -9.78
C ALA A 189 7.67 3.62 -8.91
N ILE A 190 7.20 3.59 -7.65
CA ILE A 190 7.37 2.44 -6.74
C ILE A 190 6.66 1.19 -7.29
N MET A 191 5.48 1.36 -7.90
CA MET A 191 4.75 0.24 -8.51
C MET A 191 5.44 -0.32 -9.75
N ILE A 192 6.18 0.50 -10.49
CA ILE A 192 6.96 0.09 -11.66
C ILE A 192 8.27 -0.61 -11.23
N GLY A 193 8.85 -0.21 -10.09
CA GLY A 193 10.02 -0.83 -9.48
C GLY A 193 11.14 0.16 -9.16
#